data_AF-A0A5C6BBB4-F1
#
_entry.id   AF-A0A5C6BBB4-F1
#
_cell.length_a   1.000
_cell.length_b   1.000
_cell.length_c   1.000
_cell.angle_alpha   90.00
_cell.angle_beta   90.00
_cell.angle_gamma   90.00
#
_symmetry.space_group_name_H-M   'P 1'
#
loop_
_entity.id
_entity.type
_entity.pdbx_description
1 polymer ?
#
loop_
_entity_poly.entity_id
_entity_poly.type
_entity_poly.pdbx_seq_one_letter_code
_entity_poly.pdbx_strand_id
1 'polypeptide(L)'
;MGADTFVPDQQDTVDRTSVRIDVSDIAGNAPVMPEVESAELLDPMIDVPAMSRLLLDVVPNPWQGARIVSDALAVLRKRDISEARIFTNRLFMMNAIKEDLKQQINEGGESEFRKMLASGDLSFQLISKGDPALNWELAETLSLDVSDEDRVQSRKTERRLRSGLFDPVYQKEINSLEKDVAWYLDAETAVHWWHRISVKQVWHMQGWQRNRIYPDFLVYMKGDGTGAVKFSVLETKGMHLSSNEDTQYKQRLFELLTQHSSETETVGELFLEQGEQHEQQLRFDMIFENDWRYKLGQFVGNDG
;
A
#
# COMPACT_ATOMS: atom_id res chain seq x y z
N MET A 1 3.56 13.49 -16.64
CA MET A 1 4.02 14.74 -17.28
C MET A 1 5.50 14.59 -17.63
N GLY A 2 5.81 14.39 -18.92
CA GLY A 2 7.19 14.26 -19.39
C GLY A 2 7.92 15.60 -19.56
N ALA A 3 9.24 15.54 -19.81
CA ALA A 3 10.09 16.71 -20.06
C ALA A 3 9.55 17.66 -21.16
N ASP A 4 8.81 17.11 -22.13
CA ASP A 4 8.16 17.86 -23.22
C ASP A 4 7.06 18.82 -22.73
N THR A 5 6.43 18.51 -21.59
CA THR A 5 5.31 19.27 -21.02
C THR A 5 5.71 20.17 -19.85
N PHE A 6 6.92 20.00 -19.32
CA PHE A 6 7.42 20.78 -18.19
C PHE A 6 7.67 22.25 -18.61
N VAL A 7 7.24 23.18 -17.77
CA VAL A 7 7.50 24.62 -17.93
C VAL A 7 8.08 25.14 -16.60
N PRO A 8 9.35 25.57 -16.56
CA PRO A 8 9.94 26.16 -15.36
C PRO A 8 9.22 27.47 -14.99
N ASP A 9 9.30 27.89 -13.73
CA ASP A 9 8.85 29.23 -13.32
C ASP A 9 9.60 30.35 -14.07
N GLN A 10 9.15 31.61 -13.96
CA GLN A 10 9.80 32.74 -14.65
C GLN A 10 10.98 33.35 -13.86
N GLN A 11 11.43 32.73 -12.76
CA GLN A 11 12.48 33.30 -11.93
C GLN A 11 13.85 32.75 -12.34
N ASP A 12 14.73 33.64 -12.79
CA ASP A 12 16.10 33.29 -13.17
C ASP A 12 17.07 33.33 -11.98
N THR A 13 16.63 33.83 -10.81
CA THR A 13 17.47 34.03 -9.62
C THR A 13 16.78 33.52 -8.35
N VAL A 14 17.54 32.82 -7.50
CA VAL A 14 17.10 32.44 -6.15
C VAL A 14 17.73 33.39 -5.14
N ASP A 15 16.94 34.23 -4.48
CA ASP A 15 17.41 34.97 -3.30
C ASP A 15 17.63 33.98 -2.16
N ARG A 16 18.89 33.66 -1.87
CA ARG A 16 19.28 32.76 -0.77
C ARG A 16 20.22 33.47 0.18
N THR A 17 19.73 33.77 1.38
CA THR A 17 20.55 34.24 2.50
C THR A 17 21.20 33.03 3.17
N SER A 18 22.51 32.88 3.04
CA SER A 18 23.30 31.93 3.83
C SER A 18 24.01 32.65 4.97
N VAL A 19 23.92 32.12 6.19
CA VAL A 19 24.68 32.60 7.35
C VAL A 19 25.79 31.58 7.61
N ARG A 20 27.06 32.01 7.59
CA ARG A 20 28.19 31.21 8.10
C ARG A 20 28.40 31.54 9.56
N ILE A 21 28.64 30.52 10.38
CA ILE A 21 28.97 30.67 11.80
C ILE A 21 30.26 29.90 12.02
N ASP A 22 31.34 30.59 12.41
CA ASP A 22 32.60 29.95 12.77
C ASP A 22 32.58 29.52 14.24
N VAL A 23 33.25 28.41 14.58
CA VAL A 23 33.32 27.92 15.96
C VAL A 23 34.10 28.90 16.86
N SER A 24 35.03 29.67 16.28
CA SER A 24 35.77 30.72 16.99
C SER A 24 34.91 31.92 17.41
N ASP A 25 33.76 32.15 16.74
CA ASP A 25 32.81 33.23 17.09
C ASP A 25 32.02 32.94 18.39
N ILE A 26 32.04 31.69 18.85
CA ILE A 26 31.35 31.23 20.07
C ILE A 26 32.24 31.41 21.33
N ALA A 27 33.55 31.64 21.16
CA ALA A 27 34.52 31.61 22.26
C ALA A 27 34.64 32.94 23.04
N GLY A 28 33.94 34.00 22.64
CA GLY A 28 33.94 35.30 23.32
C GLY A 28 32.73 35.49 24.25
N ASN A 29 32.93 36.09 25.42
CA ASN A 29 31.88 36.40 26.41
C ASN A 29 30.87 37.50 25.98
N ALA A 30 30.75 37.78 24.68
CA ALA A 30 29.79 38.71 24.12
C ALA A 30 29.13 38.08 22.88
N PRO A 31 27.79 38.18 22.72
CA PRO A 31 27.12 37.68 21.53
C PRO A 31 27.54 38.54 20.33
N VAL A 32 28.46 38.02 19.52
CA VAL A 32 28.77 38.58 18.21
C VAL A 32 27.67 38.10 17.26
N MET A 33 26.90 39.03 16.69
CA MET A 33 25.99 38.69 15.60
C MET A 33 26.85 38.21 14.42
N PRO A 34 26.63 37.01 13.87
CA PRO A 34 27.43 36.52 12.76
C PRO A 34 27.30 37.47 11.58
N GLU A 35 28.44 37.79 10.96
CA GLU A 35 28.46 38.62 9.76
C GLU A 35 27.69 37.90 8.66
N VAL A 36 26.64 38.53 8.16
CA VAL A 36 25.89 38.01 7.01
C VAL A 36 26.71 38.35 5.77
N GLU A 37 27.69 37.52 5.46
CA GLU A 37 28.31 37.54 4.15
C GLU A 37 27.32 36.98 3.13
N SER A 38 26.94 37.80 2.15
CA SER A 38 26.41 37.32 0.89
C SER A 38 27.51 36.51 0.21
N ALA A 39 27.53 35.20 0.46
CA ALA A 39 28.50 34.29 -0.14
C ALA A 39 28.46 34.47 -1.66
N GLU A 40 29.63 34.71 -2.28
CA GLU A 40 29.77 34.63 -3.73
C GLU A 40 29.20 33.28 -4.18
N LEU A 41 28.13 33.36 -4.97
CA LEU A 41 27.41 32.23 -5.53
C LEU A 41 28.43 31.31 -6.20
N LEU A 42 28.52 30.06 -5.74
CA LEU A 42 29.01 29.00 -6.62
C LEU A 42 28.24 29.14 -7.93
N ASP A 43 28.95 29.26 -9.05
CA ASP A 43 28.31 29.33 -10.37
C ASP A 43 27.25 28.22 -10.43
N PRO A 44 25.97 28.55 -10.72
CA PRO A 44 24.87 27.60 -10.70
C PRO A 44 25.10 26.50 -11.74
N MET A 45 25.80 25.44 -11.34
CA MET A 45 26.18 24.35 -12.22
C MET A 45 25.24 23.17 -12.03
N ILE A 46 24.70 22.69 -13.14
CA ILE A 46 23.88 21.48 -13.17
C ILE A 46 24.77 20.26 -12.92
N ASP A 47 24.57 19.61 -11.78
CA ASP A 47 25.25 18.37 -11.41
C ASP A 47 24.36 17.16 -11.74
N VAL A 48 24.57 16.58 -12.93
CA VAL A 48 23.83 15.41 -13.40
C VAL A 48 23.99 14.21 -12.45
N PRO A 49 25.20 13.84 -11.97
CA PRO A 49 25.36 12.83 -10.94
C PRO A 49 24.51 13.07 -9.68
N ALA A 50 24.48 14.29 -9.14
CA ALA A 50 23.66 14.61 -7.97
C ALA A 50 22.17 14.45 -8.26
N MET A 51 21.70 14.94 -9.41
CA MET A 51 20.31 14.81 -9.84
C MET A 51 19.91 13.35 -10.08
N SER A 52 20.80 12.55 -10.65
CA SER A 52 20.57 11.11 -10.88
C SER A 52 20.34 10.34 -9.58
N ARG A 53 21.02 10.72 -8.49
CA ARG A 53 20.81 10.11 -7.17
C ARG A 53 19.41 10.37 -6.62
N LEU A 54 18.78 11.50 -6.97
CA LEU A 54 17.41 11.82 -6.56
C LEU A 54 16.36 10.91 -7.20
N LEU A 55 16.72 10.16 -8.25
CA LEU A 55 15.85 9.19 -8.92
C LEU A 55 16.03 7.75 -8.43
N LEU A 56 16.99 7.46 -7.54
CA LEU A 56 17.35 6.08 -7.19
C LEU A 56 16.23 5.28 -6.52
N ASP A 57 15.26 5.94 -5.91
CA ASP A 57 14.10 5.29 -5.30
C ASP A 57 13.05 4.83 -6.32
N VAL A 58 13.14 5.33 -7.56
CA VAL A 58 12.24 4.96 -8.68
C VAL A 58 12.99 4.22 -9.78
N VAL A 59 14.23 4.62 -10.08
CA VAL A 59 15.12 3.99 -11.06
C VAL A 59 16.35 3.46 -10.33
N PRO A 60 16.39 2.16 -9.95
CA PRO A 60 17.46 1.61 -9.12
C PRO A 60 18.82 1.54 -9.85
N ASN A 61 18.85 1.79 -11.16
CA ASN A 61 20.07 1.86 -11.95
C ASN A 61 20.51 3.33 -12.13
N PRO A 62 21.62 3.77 -11.50
CA PRO A 62 22.07 5.16 -11.58
C PRO A 62 22.46 5.61 -12.99
N TRP A 63 22.93 4.71 -13.86
CA TRP A 63 23.26 5.05 -15.25
C TRP A 63 22.00 5.32 -16.08
N GLN A 64 20.91 4.59 -15.83
CA GLN A 64 19.61 4.90 -16.45
C GLN A 64 19.03 6.20 -15.90
N GLY A 65 19.17 6.46 -14.60
CA GLY A 65 18.82 7.76 -14.02
C GLY A 65 19.57 8.92 -14.68
N ALA A 66 20.88 8.78 -14.87
CA ALA A 66 21.70 9.79 -15.55
C ALA A 66 21.31 10.00 -17.02
N ARG A 67 20.98 8.91 -17.74
CA ARG A 67 20.46 9.00 -19.11
C ARG A 67 19.16 9.80 -19.16
N ILE A 68 18.19 9.49 -18.30
CA ILE A 68 16.89 10.18 -18.24
C ILE A 68 17.08 11.66 -17.92
N VAL A 69 17.91 12.01 -16.93
CA VAL A 69 18.21 13.40 -16.59
C VAL A 69 18.87 14.12 -17.77
N SER A 70 19.83 13.48 -18.43
CA SER A 70 20.53 14.06 -19.60
C SER A 70 19.57 14.29 -20.77
N ASP A 71 18.68 13.35 -21.04
CA ASP A 71 17.66 13.45 -22.09
C ASP A 71 16.70 14.62 -21.78
N ALA A 72 16.24 14.74 -20.53
CA ALA A 72 15.37 15.85 -20.09
C ALA A 72 16.06 17.22 -20.24
N LEU A 73 17.31 17.33 -19.81
CA LEU A 73 18.10 18.57 -19.97
C LEU A 73 18.30 18.92 -21.46
N ALA A 74 18.55 17.93 -22.31
CA ALA A 74 18.68 18.14 -23.75
C ALA A 74 17.40 18.69 -24.38
N VAL A 75 16.22 18.21 -23.95
CA VAL A 75 14.92 18.73 -24.38
C VAL A 75 14.73 20.19 -23.94
N LEU A 76 15.04 20.53 -22.69
CA LEU A 76 14.90 21.91 -22.20
C LEU A 76 15.84 22.89 -22.90
N ARG A 77 17.09 22.47 -23.17
CA ARG A 77 18.06 23.26 -23.94
C ARG A 77 17.62 23.49 -25.38
N LYS A 78 17.03 22.48 -26.03
CA LYS A 78 16.44 22.62 -27.38
C LYS A 78 15.25 23.59 -27.42
N ARG A 79 14.62 23.87 -26.28
CA ARG A 79 13.55 24.86 -26.11
C ARG A 79 14.08 26.24 -25.71
N ASP A 80 15.39 26.47 -25.84
CA ASP A 80 16.08 27.72 -25.49
C ASP A 80 15.90 28.16 -24.02
N ILE A 81 15.72 27.21 -23.11
CA ILE A 81 15.67 27.50 -21.66
C ILE A 81 17.10 27.64 -21.14
N SER A 82 17.39 28.77 -20.48
CA SER A 82 18.72 29.08 -19.95
C SER A 82 19.17 28.11 -18.86
N GLU A 83 20.48 27.86 -18.77
CA GLU A 83 21.07 27.01 -17.71
C GLU A 83 20.71 27.52 -16.31
N ALA A 84 20.71 28.84 -16.10
CA ALA A 84 20.34 29.46 -14.82
C ALA A 84 18.91 29.12 -14.42
N ARG A 85 17.96 29.21 -15.36
CA ARG A 85 16.56 28.89 -15.12
C ARG A 85 16.33 27.40 -14.84
N ILE A 86 17.02 26.52 -15.59
CA ILE A 86 17.01 25.08 -15.33
C ILE A 86 17.56 24.80 -13.93
N PHE A 87 18.68 25.42 -13.56
CA PHE A 87 19.27 25.24 -12.23
C PHE A 87 18.31 25.68 -11.13
N THR A 88 17.70 26.86 -11.23
CA THR A 88 16.71 27.37 -10.26
C THR A 88 15.54 26.41 -10.07
N ASN A 89 15.04 25.82 -11.16
CA ASN A 89 13.88 24.94 -11.16
C ASN A 89 14.21 23.44 -11.02
N ARG A 90 15.50 23.07 -10.87
CA ARG A 90 15.94 21.67 -10.99
C ARG A 90 15.22 20.70 -10.07
N LEU A 91 14.94 21.09 -8.82
CA LEU A 91 14.27 20.19 -7.86
C LEU A 91 12.81 19.94 -8.25
N PHE A 92 12.13 20.97 -8.77
CA PHE A 92 10.77 20.83 -9.28
C PHE A 92 10.74 19.94 -10.53
N MET A 93 11.70 20.13 -11.44
CA MET A 93 11.89 19.24 -12.60
C MET A 93 12.13 17.79 -12.17
N MET A 94 13.00 17.56 -11.17
CA MET A 94 13.28 16.22 -10.66
C MET A 94 12.05 15.56 -10.06
N ASN A 95 11.23 16.31 -9.30
CA ASN A 95 9.96 15.80 -8.80
C ASN A 95 8.99 15.43 -9.94
N ALA A 96 8.88 16.27 -10.97
CA ALA A 96 8.02 15.98 -12.12
C ALA A 96 8.47 14.71 -12.87
N ILE A 97 9.78 14.56 -13.14
CA ILE A 97 10.34 13.34 -13.74
C ILE A 97 10.05 12.12 -12.86
N LYS A 98 10.20 12.27 -11.54
CA LYS A 98 9.98 11.19 -10.59
C LYS A 98 8.53 10.71 -10.56
N GLU A 99 7.57 11.62 -10.54
CA GLU A 99 6.14 11.26 -10.59
C GLU A 99 5.76 10.60 -11.91
N ASP A 100 6.30 11.10 -13.04
CA ASP A 100 6.07 10.50 -14.35
C ASP A 100 6.64 9.07 -14.44
N LEU A 101 7.87 8.86 -13.94
CA LEU A 101 8.49 7.53 -13.90
C LEU A 101 7.74 6.56 -12.98
N LYS A 102 7.25 7.02 -11.82
CA LYS A 102 6.40 6.19 -10.93
C LYS A 102 5.15 5.74 -11.66
N GLN A 103 4.48 6.64 -12.38
CA GLN A 103 3.30 6.30 -13.16
C GLN A 103 3.63 5.25 -14.22
N GLN A 104 4.68 5.45 -15.02
CA GLN A 104 5.11 4.49 -16.05
C GLN A 104 5.46 3.11 -15.46
N ILE A 105 6.15 3.07 -14.31
CA ILE A 105 6.48 1.82 -13.62
C ILE A 105 5.21 1.13 -13.12
N ASN A 106 4.26 1.87 -12.55
CA ASN A 106 3.00 1.32 -12.08
C ASN A 106 2.17 0.73 -13.24
N GLU A 107 2.07 1.45 -14.36
CA GLU A 107 1.35 1.00 -15.56
C GLU A 107 2.03 -0.23 -16.21
N GLY A 108 3.36 -0.19 -16.35
CA GLY A 108 4.13 -1.31 -16.87
C GLY A 108 4.06 -2.54 -15.96
N GLY A 109 4.15 -2.33 -14.64
CA GLY A 109 4.00 -3.38 -13.63
C GLY A 109 2.61 -4.01 -13.65
N GLU A 110 1.56 -3.20 -13.76
CA GLU A 110 0.18 -3.70 -13.89
C GLU A 110 0.01 -4.54 -15.17
N SER A 111 0.52 -4.04 -16.30
CA SER A 111 0.45 -4.75 -17.57
C SER A 111 1.14 -6.12 -17.49
N GLU A 112 2.35 -6.17 -16.93
CA GLU A 112 3.09 -7.42 -16.80
C GLU A 112 2.42 -8.38 -15.81
N PHE A 113 1.95 -7.88 -14.68
CA PHE A 113 1.22 -8.67 -13.69
C PHE A 113 -0.04 -9.32 -14.29
N ARG A 114 -0.81 -8.58 -15.08
CA ARG A 114 -1.98 -9.12 -15.79
C ARG A 114 -1.61 -10.18 -16.82
N LYS A 115 -0.50 -10.01 -17.55
CA LYS A 115 -0.02 -11.04 -18.48
C LYS A 115 0.35 -12.32 -17.74
N MET A 116 1.07 -12.20 -16.63
CA MET A 116 1.46 -13.34 -15.80
C MET A 116 0.26 -14.07 -15.21
N LEU A 117 -0.81 -13.34 -14.85
CA LEU A 117 -2.07 -13.95 -14.44
C LEU A 117 -2.75 -14.70 -15.59
N ALA A 118 -2.80 -14.09 -16.78
CA ALA A 118 -3.41 -14.70 -17.95
C ALA A 118 -2.62 -15.92 -18.47
N SER A 119 -1.29 -15.94 -18.30
CA SER A 119 -0.45 -17.09 -18.65
C SER A 119 -0.47 -18.20 -17.59
N GLY A 120 -0.94 -17.91 -16.37
CA GLY A 120 -0.86 -18.81 -15.23
C GLY A 120 0.50 -18.84 -14.53
N ASP A 121 1.43 -17.96 -14.90
CA ASP A 121 2.71 -17.80 -14.20
C ASP A 121 2.53 -17.21 -12.78
N LEU A 122 1.43 -16.49 -12.57
CA LEU A 122 0.90 -16.10 -11.27
C LEU A 122 -0.50 -16.69 -11.09
N SER A 123 -0.75 -17.28 -9.92
CA SER A 123 -2.09 -17.72 -9.51
C SER A 123 -2.39 -17.27 -8.10
N PHE A 124 -3.69 -17.06 -7.81
CA PHE A 124 -4.18 -16.69 -6.49
C PHE A 124 -5.07 -17.81 -5.95
N GLN A 125 -4.43 -18.78 -5.31
CA GLN A 125 -5.08 -20.00 -4.80
C GLN A 125 -4.58 -20.32 -3.40
N LEU A 126 -5.41 -20.97 -2.60
CA LEU A 126 -4.97 -21.58 -1.34
C LEU A 126 -4.34 -22.93 -1.67
N ILE A 127 -3.02 -22.98 -1.70
CA ILE A 127 -2.27 -24.21 -1.93
C ILE A 127 -2.01 -24.85 -0.57
N SER A 128 -2.58 -26.04 -0.31
CA SER A 128 -2.23 -26.83 0.89
C SER A 128 -1.44 -28.11 0.58
N LYS A 129 -1.09 -28.37 -0.69
CA LYS A 129 -0.49 -29.65 -1.11
C LYS A 129 0.90 -29.46 -1.73
N GLY A 130 1.82 -30.31 -1.29
CA GLY A 130 3.02 -30.69 -2.05
C GLY A 130 4.33 -30.01 -1.66
N ASP A 131 4.27 -28.84 -1.04
CA ASP A 131 5.46 -28.15 -0.53
C ASP A 131 5.19 -27.60 0.89
N PRO A 132 5.73 -28.22 1.94
CA PRO A 132 5.64 -27.71 3.31
C PRO A 132 6.15 -26.27 3.47
N ALA A 133 7.02 -25.77 2.57
CA ALA A 133 7.47 -24.38 2.60
C ALA A 133 6.39 -23.37 2.16
N LEU A 134 5.34 -23.82 1.47
CA LEU A 134 4.20 -22.99 1.07
C LEU A 134 3.05 -23.04 2.08
N ASN A 135 3.07 -23.99 2.99
CA ASN A 135 2.08 -24.10 4.06
C ASN A 135 2.43 -23.12 5.18
N TRP A 136 1.75 -21.98 5.19
CA TRP A 136 1.83 -21.06 6.32
C TRP A 136 1.01 -21.61 7.49
N GLU A 137 1.69 -21.90 8.61
CA GLU A 137 1.04 -22.35 9.83
C GLU A 137 0.52 -21.15 10.62
N LEU A 138 -0.79 -21.11 10.85
CA LEU A 138 -1.41 -20.12 11.71
C LEU A 138 -0.93 -20.34 13.15
N ALA A 139 -0.49 -19.27 13.81
CA ALA A 139 -0.08 -19.35 15.20
C ALA A 139 -1.22 -19.89 16.09
N GLU A 140 -0.95 -20.97 16.83
CA GLU A 140 -1.93 -21.53 17.77
C GLU A 140 -2.18 -20.60 18.97
N THR A 141 -1.19 -19.78 19.33
CA THR A 141 -1.25 -18.87 20.49
C THR A 141 -0.85 -17.46 20.09
N LEU A 142 -1.65 -16.49 20.54
CA LEU A 142 -1.39 -15.06 20.35
C LEU A 142 -1.02 -14.41 21.69
N SER A 143 0.22 -13.96 21.83
CA SER A 143 0.62 -13.12 22.98
C SER A 143 0.23 -11.66 22.74
N LEU A 144 -0.49 -11.07 23.69
CA LEU A 144 -0.91 -9.67 23.68
C LEU A 144 -0.45 -9.02 24.99
N ASP A 145 0.15 -7.84 24.90
CA ASP A 145 0.42 -7.02 26.07
C ASP A 145 -0.87 -6.31 26.46
N VAL A 146 -1.43 -6.62 27.63
CA VAL A 146 -2.72 -6.10 28.11
C VAL A 146 -2.52 -5.51 29.51
N SER A 147 -3.11 -4.34 29.76
CA SER A 147 -3.17 -3.70 31.07
C SER A 147 -4.53 -3.89 31.73
N ASP A 148 -4.65 -3.60 33.03
CA ASP A 148 -5.92 -3.67 33.76
C ASP A 148 -6.99 -2.68 33.23
N GLU A 149 -6.57 -1.64 32.49
CA GLU A 149 -7.48 -0.65 31.89
C GLU A 149 -8.04 -1.12 30.54
N ASP A 150 -7.42 -2.14 29.94
CA ASP A 150 -7.80 -2.64 28.61
C ASP A 150 -9.10 -3.44 28.66
N ARG A 151 -10.08 -2.95 27.92
CA ARG A 151 -11.41 -3.55 27.89
C ARG A 151 -11.54 -4.54 26.75
N VAL A 152 -12.12 -5.69 27.05
CA VAL A 152 -12.53 -6.67 26.05
C VAL A 152 -13.64 -6.06 25.18
N GLN A 153 -13.55 -6.33 23.87
CA GLN A 153 -14.56 -5.97 22.91
C GLN A 153 -15.78 -6.89 23.09
N SER A 154 -16.92 -6.28 23.40
CA SER A 154 -18.21 -6.96 23.54
C SER A 154 -19.22 -6.36 22.57
N ARG A 155 -20.30 -7.08 22.29
CA ARG A 155 -21.49 -6.54 21.64
C ARG A 155 -22.11 -5.44 22.50
N LYS A 156 -22.99 -4.65 21.88
CA LYS A 156 -23.87 -3.71 22.61
C LYS A 156 -24.68 -4.38 23.74
N THR A 157 -24.93 -5.69 23.62
CA THR A 157 -25.64 -6.50 24.63
C THR A 157 -24.70 -7.15 25.66
N GLU A 158 -23.48 -6.64 25.84
CA GLU A 158 -22.42 -7.14 26.75
C GLU A 158 -21.97 -8.58 26.51
N ARG A 159 -22.37 -9.19 25.39
CA ARG A 159 -21.91 -10.54 24.98
C ARG A 159 -20.57 -10.43 24.26
N ARG A 160 -19.63 -11.34 24.54
CA ARG A 160 -18.38 -11.46 23.77
C ARG A 160 -18.66 -11.83 22.31
N LEU A 161 -17.71 -11.50 21.44
CA LEU A 161 -17.70 -11.97 20.06
C LEU A 161 -17.47 -13.48 20.08
N ARG A 162 -18.19 -14.21 19.24
CA ARG A 162 -18.22 -15.68 19.19
C ARG A 162 -17.48 -16.24 18.00
N SER A 163 -17.47 -15.49 16.89
CA SER A 163 -16.89 -15.93 15.61
C SER A 163 -15.48 -15.41 15.39
N GLY A 164 -14.89 -14.68 16.35
CA GLY A 164 -13.49 -14.29 16.27
C GLY A 164 -12.57 -15.51 16.42
N LEU A 165 -11.61 -15.69 15.52
CA LEU A 165 -10.69 -16.84 15.54
C LEU A 165 -9.81 -16.86 16.79
N PHE A 166 -9.43 -15.68 17.30
CA PHE A 166 -8.78 -15.51 18.59
C PHE A 166 -9.70 -14.71 19.52
N ASP A 167 -9.97 -15.24 20.72
CA ASP A 167 -10.78 -14.61 21.78
C ASP A 167 -9.97 -14.54 23.07
N PRO A 168 -9.98 -13.42 23.83
CA PRO A 168 -10.73 -12.18 23.58
C PRO A 168 -10.04 -11.21 22.61
N VAL A 169 -10.87 -10.46 21.87
CA VAL A 169 -10.44 -9.25 21.13
C VAL A 169 -10.55 -8.04 22.04
N TYR A 170 -9.54 -7.19 22.12
CA TYR A 170 -9.56 -5.98 22.95
C TYR A 170 -9.96 -4.73 22.16
N GLN A 171 -10.58 -3.76 22.85
CA GLN A 171 -11.03 -2.49 22.25
C GLN A 171 -9.89 -1.69 21.63
N LYS A 172 -8.70 -1.71 22.24
CA LYS A 172 -7.53 -0.99 21.73
C LYS A 172 -6.99 -1.56 20.42
N GLU A 173 -7.32 -2.81 20.10
CA GLU A 173 -6.80 -3.47 18.91
C GLU A 173 -7.56 -3.00 17.68
N ILE A 174 -8.84 -2.64 17.79
CA ILE A 174 -9.77 -2.46 16.67
C ILE A 174 -10.30 -1.03 16.57
N ASN A 175 -10.36 -0.47 15.36
CA ASN A 175 -10.93 0.88 15.16
C ASN A 175 -12.48 0.84 15.13
N SER A 176 -13.13 2.01 15.09
CA SER A 176 -14.60 2.10 15.14
C SER A 176 -15.31 1.43 13.96
N LEU A 177 -14.78 1.58 12.74
CA LEU A 177 -15.34 0.97 11.54
C LEU A 177 -15.13 -0.55 11.56
N GLU A 178 -13.91 -0.99 11.85
CA GLU A 178 -13.57 -2.41 12.00
C GLU A 178 -14.43 -3.07 13.08
N LYS A 179 -14.68 -2.39 14.19
CA LYS A 179 -15.55 -2.86 15.27
C LYS A 179 -16.98 -3.10 14.80
N ASP A 180 -17.52 -2.16 14.03
CA ASP A 180 -18.85 -2.26 13.47
C ASP A 180 -18.96 -3.40 12.45
N VAL A 181 -17.93 -3.58 11.61
CA VAL A 181 -17.80 -4.72 10.68
C VAL A 181 -17.70 -6.05 11.43
N ALA A 182 -16.84 -6.14 12.46
CA ALA A 182 -16.70 -7.34 13.27
C ALA A 182 -18.00 -7.73 13.98
N TRP A 183 -18.74 -6.74 14.50
CA TRP A 183 -20.07 -6.95 15.07
C TRP A 183 -21.08 -7.49 14.07
N TYR A 184 -21.03 -7.04 12.82
CA TYR A 184 -21.88 -7.54 11.76
C TYR A 184 -21.52 -8.98 11.43
N LEU A 185 -20.24 -9.27 11.13
CA LEU A 185 -19.77 -10.62 10.83
C LEU A 185 -20.10 -11.62 11.95
N ASP A 186 -19.97 -11.21 13.21
CA ASP A 186 -20.31 -12.03 14.37
C ASP A 186 -21.81 -12.34 14.49
N ALA A 187 -22.68 -11.46 13.97
CA ALA A 187 -24.13 -11.64 13.99
C ALA A 187 -24.63 -12.63 12.92
N GLU A 188 -23.82 -12.91 11.92
CA GLU A 188 -24.21 -13.66 10.74
C GLU A 188 -23.97 -15.16 10.91
N THR A 189 -24.98 -15.96 10.62
CA THR A 189 -24.92 -17.42 10.83
C THR A 189 -24.07 -18.16 9.80
N ALA A 190 -23.93 -17.57 8.61
CA ALA A 190 -23.08 -18.05 7.53
C ALA A 190 -21.59 -17.84 7.82
N VAL A 191 -21.22 -16.88 8.68
CA VAL A 191 -19.82 -16.70 9.09
C VAL A 191 -19.45 -17.79 10.09
N HIS A 192 -18.45 -18.61 9.74
CA HIS A 192 -17.91 -19.61 10.65
C HIS A 192 -16.89 -19.00 11.61
N TRP A 193 -15.92 -18.27 11.06
CA TRP A 193 -15.00 -17.46 11.85
C TRP A 193 -14.48 -16.27 11.04
N TRP A 194 -13.97 -15.25 11.73
CA TRP A 194 -13.21 -14.15 11.15
C TRP A 194 -11.94 -13.89 11.97
N HIS A 195 -10.88 -13.45 11.30
CA HIS A 195 -9.59 -13.12 11.88
C HIS A 195 -9.18 -11.71 11.47
N ARG A 196 -8.74 -10.89 12.42
CA ARG A 196 -8.22 -9.56 12.15
C ARG A 196 -6.70 -9.60 11.97
N ILE A 197 -6.22 -9.22 10.79
CA ILE A 197 -4.83 -9.43 10.35
C ILE A 197 -3.93 -8.23 10.69
N SER A 198 -4.46 -7.01 10.59
CA SER A 198 -3.70 -5.76 10.51
C SER A 198 -2.81 -5.42 11.73
N VAL A 199 -3.08 -5.98 12.92
CA VAL A 199 -2.25 -5.73 14.13
C VAL A 199 -0.94 -6.49 14.17
N LYS A 200 -0.83 -7.65 13.52
CA LYS A 200 0.40 -8.46 13.55
C LYS A 200 1.13 -8.55 12.23
N GLN A 201 0.54 -8.09 11.12
CA GLN A 201 1.15 -8.11 9.78
C GLN A 201 1.69 -9.50 9.38
N VAL A 202 1.08 -10.56 9.91
CA VAL A 202 1.51 -11.95 9.74
C VAL A 202 1.24 -12.49 8.34
N TRP A 203 0.24 -11.92 7.66
CA TRP A 203 -0.12 -12.24 6.29
C TRP A 203 -0.30 -10.95 5.49
N HIS A 204 0.06 -11.00 4.22
CA HIS A 204 -0.04 -9.87 3.30
C HIS A 204 -0.30 -10.35 1.88
N MET A 205 -0.77 -9.43 1.06
CA MET A 205 -0.89 -9.62 -0.37
C MET A 205 0.14 -8.77 -1.09
N GLN A 206 0.57 -9.28 -2.23
CA GLN A 206 1.49 -8.61 -3.12
C GLN A 206 0.81 -8.41 -4.48
N GLY A 207 0.66 -7.14 -4.87
CA GLY A 207 0.26 -6.77 -6.22
C GLY A 207 1.46 -6.32 -7.05
N TRP A 208 1.21 -5.54 -8.10
CA TRP A 208 2.25 -5.00 -8.97
C TRP A 208 3.01 -3.79 -8.40
N GLN A 209 2.52 -3.17 -7.33
CA GLN A 209 3.28 -2.13 -6.62
C GLN A 209 4.20 -2.74 -5.56
N ARG A 210 5.33 -2.07 -5.29
CA ARG A 210 6.36 -2.53 -4.34
C ARG A 210 5.85 -2.75 -2.91
N ASN A 211 4.89 -1.94 -2.47
CA ASN A 211 4.38 -2.02 -1.10
C ASN A 211 3.40 -3.19 -0.94
N ARG A 212 3.56 -3.92 0.16
CA ARG A 212 2.65 -5.00 0.56
C ARG A 212 1.33 -4.42 1.04
N ILE A 213 0.25 -5.15 0.80
CA ILE A 213 -1.08 -4.84 1.31
C ILE A 213 -1.36 -5.76 2.48
N TYR A 214 -1.75 -5.18 3.61
CA TYR A 214 -2.16 -5.90 4.82
C TYR A 214 -3.65 -5.66 5.03
N PRO A 215 -4.52 -6.59 4.60
CA PRO A 215 -5.96 -6.46 4.79
C PRO A 215 -6.33 -6.43 6.26
N ASP A 216 -7.53 -5.95 6.56
CA ASP A 216 -8.02 -5.88 7.92
C ASP A 216 -8.56 -7.22 8.39
N PHE A 217 -9.34 -7.94 7.56
CA PHE A 217 -9.98 -9.20 7.93
C PHE A 217 -9.77 -10.32 6.93
N LEU A 218 -9.65 -11.54 7.46
CA LEU A 218 -9.89 -12.80 6.75
C LEU A 218 -11.15 -13.44 7.34
N VAL A 219 -12.12 -13.79 6.49
CA VAL A 219 -13.40 -14.34 6.91
C VAL A 219 -13.58 -15.71 6.26
N TYR A 220 -13.90 -16.70 7.07
CA TYR A 220 -14.33 -18.01 6.60
C TYR A 220 -15.84 -18.13 6.73
N MET A 221 -16.49 -18.38 5.60
CA MET A 221 -17.93 -18.60 5.51
C MET A 221 -18.22 -20.08 5.32
N LYS A 222 -19.30 -20.54 5.93
CA LYS A 222 -19.83 -21.89 5.71
C LYS A 222 -20.28 -21.99 4.25
N GLY A 223 -19.97 -23.12 3.63
CA GLY A 223 -20.52 -23.45 2.33
C GLY A 223 -22.04 -23.59 2.36
N ASP A 224 -22.64 -23.49 1.19
CA ASP A 224 -24.09 -23.68 0.92
C ASP A 224 -24.51 -25.17 0.94
N GLY A 225 -23.73 -26.03 1.59
CA GLY A 225 -23.94 -27.48 1.63
C GLY A 225 -23.44 -28.24 0.40
N THR A 226 -22.87 -27.57 -0.60
CA THR A 226 -22.23 -28.21 -1.77
C THR A 226 -20.82 -28.74 -1.50
N GLY A 227 -20.29 -28.48 -0.29
CA GLY A 227 -18.88 -28.71 0.00
C GLY A 227 -17.97 -27.63 -0.58
N ALA A 228 -18.47 -26.45 -0.97
CA ALA A 228 -17.60 -25.32 -1.30
C ALA A 228 -17.15 -24.57 -0.04
N VAL A 229 -15.86 -24.24 0.04
CA VAL A 229 -15.25 -23.44 1.11
C VAL A 229 -15.07 -22.01 0.58
N LYS A 230 -15.66 -21.03 1.29
CA LYS A 230 -15.66 -19.63 0.86
C LYS A 230 -14.84 -18.77 1.83
N PHE A 231 -13.81 -18.12 1.31
CA PHE A 231 -12.99 -17.16 2.06
C PHE A 231 -13.16 -15.75 1.49
N SER A 232 -13.29 -14.77 2.38
CA SER A 232 -13.31 -13.35 2.03
C SER A 232 -12.21 -12.58 2.74
N VAL A 233 -11.43 -11.83 1.97
CA VAL A 233 -10.39 -10.93 2.45
C VAL A 233 -10.93 -9.50 2.37
N LEU A 234 -11.01 -8.81 3.50
CA LEU A 234 -11.65 -7.51 3.60
C LEU A 234 -10.66 -6.42 4.02
N GLU A 235 -10.66 -5.31 3.30
CA GLU A 235 -9.94 -4.08 3.64
C GLU A 235 -10.96 -2.98 3.95
N THR A 236 -10.96 -2.47 5.17
CA THR A 236 -11.88 -1.42 5.61
C THR A 236 -11.22 -0.05 5.45
N LYS A 237 -11.97 0.91 4.90
CA LYS A 237 -11.48 2.28 4.71
C LYS A 237 -12.54 3.33 5.02
N GLY A 238 -12.13 4.35 5.76
CA GLY A 238 -12.95 5.53 6.03
C GLY A 238 -13.13 6.39 4.77
N MET A 239 -14.27 7.09 4.66
CA MET A 239 -14.62 7.81 3.42
C MET A 239 -13.62 8.90 3.03
N HIS A 240 -12.99 9.54 4.01
CA HIS A 240 -12.00 10.60 3.78
C HIS A 240 -10.74 10.10 3.02
N LEU A 241 -10.50 8.79 2.94
CA LEU A 241 -9.38 8.20 2.21
C LEU A 241 -9.79 7.59 0.86
N SER A 242 -11.09 7.59 0.53
CA SER A 242 -11.62 6.89 -0.65
C SER A 242 -11.02 7.36 -1.98
N SER A 243 -10.65 8.64 -2.09
CA SER A 243 -10.07 9.22 -3.30
C SER A 243 -8.54 9.10 -3.38
N ASN A 244 -7.87 8.56 -2.35
CA ASN A 244 -6.42 8.42 -2.36
C ASN A 244 -5.97 7.39 -3.41
N GLU A 245 -4.85 7.65 -4.09
CA GLU A 245 -4.24 6.76 -5.08
C GLU A 245 -3.99 5.34 -4.52
N ASP A 246 -3.57 5.22 -3.26
CA ASP A 246 -3.40 3.92 -2.59
C ASP A 246 -4.72 3.12 -2.54
N THR A 247 -5.83 3.80 -2.24
CA THR A 247 -7.14 3.17 -2.13
C THR A 247 -7.67 2.75 -3.50
N GLN A 248 -7.49 3.59 -4.52
CA GLN A 248 -7.84 3.24 -5.90
C GLN A 248 -7.00 2.06 -6.42
N TYR A 249 -5.70 2.02 -6.10
CA TYR A 249 -4.84 0.89 -6.44
C TYR A 249 -5.33 -0.41 -5.78
N LYS A 250 -5.54 -0.41 -4.46
CA LYS A 250 -6.04 -1.59 -3.74
C LYS A 250 -7.37 -2.08 -4.29
N GLN A 251 -8.29 -1.15 -4.61
CA GLN A 251 -9.56 -1.51 -5.23
C GLN A 251 -9.37 -2.23 -6.56
N ARG A 252 -8.57 -1.69 -7.48
CA ARG A 252 -8.29 -2.33 -8.78
C ARG A 252 -7.62 -3.69 -8.62
N LEU A 253 -6.71 -3.83 -7.65
CA LEU A 253 -6.10 -5.11 -7.35
C LEU A 253 -7.15 -6.10 -6.83
N PHE A 254 -7.97 -5.73 -5.85
CA PHE A 254 -8.96 -6.64 -5.25
C PHE A 254 -10.01 -7.11 -6.27
N GLU A 255 -10.45 -6.21 -7.14
CA GLU A 255 -11.32 -6.54 -8.27
C GLU A 255 -10.65 -7.57 -9.20
N LEU A 256 -9.38 -7.33 -9.57
CA LEU A 256 -8.61 -8.25 -10.40
C LEU A 256 -8.42 -9.63 -9.76
N LEU A 257 -8.06 -9.67 -8.46
CA LEU A 257 -7.85 -10.91 -7.73
C LEU A 257 -9.14 -11.72 -7.60
N THR A 258 -10.27 -11.05 -7.37
CA THR A 258 -11.59 -11.69 -7.28
C THR A 258 -12.04 -12.24 -8.63
N GLN A 259 -11.73 -11.55 -9.73
CA GLN A 259 -12.01 -12.06 -11.07
C GLN A 259 -11.23 -13.35 -11.31
N HIS A 260 -9.91 -13.32 -11.11
CA HIS A 260 -9.07 -14.49 -11.39
C HIS A 260 -9.29 -15.66 -10.42
N SER A 261 -9.66 -15.40 -9.15
CA SER A 261 -10.00 -16.50 -8.23
C SER A 261 -11.22 -17.31 -8.67
N SER A 262 -12.13 -16.71 -9.45
CA SER A 262 -13.31 -17.38 -9.99
C SER A 262 -13.07 -18.06 -11.35
N GLU A 263 -12.08 -17.60 -12.12
CA GLU A 263 -11.77 -18.08 -13.47
C GLU A 263 -10.75 -19.22 -13.50
N THR A 264 -10.01 -19.42 -12.41
CA THR A 264 -8.96 -20.44 -12.38
C THR A 264 -9.58 -21.81 -12.11
N GLU A 265 -9.37 -22.77 -13.01
CA GLU A 265 -9.66 -24.18 -12.71
C GLU A 265 -8.97 -24.58 -11.39
N THR A 266 -9.58 -25.51 -10.66
CA THR A 266 -9.16 -26.04 -9.35
C THR A 266 -7.76 -26.68 -9.40
N VAL A 267 -6.72 -25.86 -9.54
CA VAL A 267 -5.32 -26.27 -9.45
C VAL A 267 -4.89 -26.13 -8.00
N GLY A 268 -5.34 -27.05 -7.16
CA GLY A 268 -4.95 -27.08 -5.76
C GLY A 268 -6.01 -27.72 -4.88
N GLU A 269 -5.67 -28.86 -4.29
CA GLU A 269 -6.51 -29.53 -3.31
C GLU A 269 -6.30 -28.84 -1.96
N LEU A 270 -7.32 -28.13 -1.44
CA LEU A 270 -7.36 -27.71 -0.04
C LEU A 270 -7.94 -28.86 0.78
N PHE A 271 -7.10 -29.53 1.55
CA PHE A 271 -7.56 -30.46 2.57
C PHE A 271 -7.71 -29.69 3.87
N LEU A 272 -8.93 -29.29 4.19
CA LEU A 272 -9.28 -28.99 5.58
C LEU A 272 -9.29 -30.33 6.34
N GLU A 273 -8.91 -30.34 7.62
CA GLU A 273 -8.76 -31.55 8.48
C GLU A 273 -9.98 -32.50 8.53
N GLN A 274 -11.09 -32.17 7.85
CA GLN A 274 -12.26 -33.03 7.67
C GLN A 274 -12.29 -33.84 6.35
N GLY A 275 -11.18 -33.90 5.61
CA GLY A 275 -10.92 -35.01 4.68
C GLY A 275 -11.75 -35.05 3.38
N GLU A 276 -12.48 -33.98 3.04
CA GLU A 276 -13.21 -33.88 1.78
C GLU A 276 -12.56 -32.86 0.84
N GLN A 277 -12.61 -33.15 -0.46
CA GLN A 277 -12.21 -32.20 -1.51
C GLN A 277 -13.29 -31.14 -1.65
N HIS A 278 -12.91 -29.89 -1.43
CA HIS A 278 -13.84 -28.77 -1.48
C HIS A 278 -13.50 -27.83 -2.64
N GLU A 279 -14.52 -27.40 -3.38
CA GLU A 279 -14.39 -26.29 -4.31
C GLU A 279 -14.09 -25.02 -3.51
N GLN A 280 -13.13 -24.21 -3.97
CA GLN A 280 -12.68 -23.03 -3.24
C GLN A 280 -13.12 -21.76 -3.93
N GLN A 281 -13.68 -20.83 -3.16
CA GLN A 281 -14.00 -19.50 -3.65
C GLN A 281 -13.29 -18.49 -2.75
N LEU A 282 -12.40 -17.71 -3.35
CA LEU A 282 -11.69 -16.62 -2.68
C LEU A 282 -12.23 -15.29 -3.21
N ARG A 283 -12.56 -14.37 -2.31
CA ARG A 283 -13.08 -13.06 -2.66
C ARG A 283 -12.30 -11.97 -1.93
N PHE A 284 -12.07 -10.85 -2.60
CA PHE A 284 -11.37 -9.69 -2.04
C PHE A 284 -12.25 -8.46 -2.14
N ASP A 285 -12.58 -7.82 -1.01
CA ASP A 285 -13.47 -6.66 -0.99
C ASP A 285 -12.86 -5.44 -0.28
N MET A 286 -12.95 -4.30 -0.97
CA MET A 286 -12.81 -2.99 -0.35
C MET A 286 -14.15 -2.57 0.27
N ILE A 287 -14.14 -2.33 1.58
CA ILE A 287 -15.32 -1.97 2.36
C ILE A 287 -15.21 -0.51 2.80
N PHE A 288 -16.17 0.32 2.39
CA PHE A 288 -16.18 1.73 2.73
C PHE A 288 -17.21 2.06 3.82
N GLU A 289 -16.88 3.04 4.66
CA GLU A 289 -17.70 3.43 5.81
C GLU A 289 -19.16 3.80 5.48
N ASN A 290 -19.46 4.26 4.26
CA ASN A 290 -20.81 4.63 3.85
C ASN A 290 -21.68 3.46 3.35
N ASP A 291 -21.05 2.39 2.84
CA ASP A 291 -21.74 1.30 2.13
C ASP A 291 -21.50 -0.09 2.73
N TRP A 292 -20.71 -0.17 3.80
CA TRP A 292 -20.21 -1.43 4.33
C TRP A 292 -21.30 -2.45 4.66
N ARG A 293 -22.47 -2.02 5.18
CA ARG A 293 -23.59 -2.94 5.48
C ARG A 293 -24.25 -3.48 4.22
N TYR A 294 -24.36 -2.65 3.18
CA TYR A 294 -24.96 -3.06 1.92
C TYR A 294 -24.06 -4.07 1.21
N LYS A 295 -22.76 -3.75 1.15
CA LYS A 295 -21.74 -4.70 0.73
C LYS A 295 -21.87 -5.97 1.57
N LEU A 296 -21.63 -5.88 2.90
CA LEU A 296 -22.14 -6.76 3.97
C LEU A 296 -23.16 -7.83 3.52
N GLY A 297 -24.36 -7.33 3.27
CA GLY A 297 -25.54 -8.14 2.99
C GLY A 297 -25.54 -8.82 1.63
N GLN A 298 -24.91 -8.26 0.59
CA GLN A 298 -24.87 -8.92 -0.74
C GLN A 298 -24.10 -10.23 -0.72
N PHE A 299 -23.11 -10.34 0.16
CA PHE A 299 -22.23 -11.49 0.19
C PHE A 299 -22.53 -12.46 1.33
N VAL A 300 -23.10 -11.99 2.44
CA VAL A 300 -23.58 -12.88 3.50
C VAL A 300 -25.01 -13.36 3.27
N GLY A 301 -25.84 -12.60 2.54
CA GLY A 301 -27.26 -12.86 2.37
C GLY A 301 -27.68 -13.59 1.09
N ASN A 302 -26.74 -14.06 0.27
CA ASN A 302 -27.04 -14.74 -1.00
C ASN A 302 -27.37 -16.25 -0.84
N ASP A 303 -27.92 -16.63 0.31
CA ASP A 303 -28.49 -17.97 0.58
C ASP A 303 -30.03 -17.92 0.53
N GLY A 304 -30.56 -17.56 -0.65
CA GLY A 304 -31.99 -17.56 -0.96
C GLY A 304 -32.27 -18.14 -2.34
#